data_AF-A0A1W9WZ00-F1
#
_entry.id   AF-A0A1W9WZ00-F1
#
_cell.length_a   1.000
_cell.length_b   1.000
_cell.length_c   1.000
_cell.angle_alpha   90.00
_cell.angle_beta   90.00
_cell.angle_gamma   90.00
#
_symmetry.space_group_name_H-M   'P 1'
#
loop_
_entity.id
_entity.type
_entity.pdbx_description
1 polymer ?
#
loop_
_entity_poly.entity_id
_entity_poly.type
_entity_poly.pdbx_seq_one_letter_code
_entity_poly.pdbx_strand_id
1 'polypeptide(L)'
;MISLLTIINIIFLMISSLFFLALSLSSFFEKEIRAAWISLGFLFINGLIWGFFIVNPGYLTKFNLLIFFGTILFGLISLVKFFPKKNLQRDLSQAIQYDERDNMFSRNNIQHHPELMDIYYKQHPKNLSIDKQIHSKPEFGDKKQVFHDDYTTPCYLAAFEYLEQTIPLSNGMIAPEKKKVDLKKFMGALSDMICFYGACDVGFIPLKPLHYYSHRGRHADSWGEKTDQTHETAIVIVVPMRVPMIKQGPTSSVIQESAQKYVEAAKISNIAAAYIRQFGFRARAHNDANYETLCVPLAVESGLGELGRMGLFMHKTHGPCVRLAIVTTDMKFPASIPGPNLHMENFCRICKKCADNCPSGSITHGDEPESRNFRHWSIDQEKCFSYWKTIGSDCGMCISVCPYTKPDTLIHKLVRFYISRNPLNQRIALFMDDLFYGRIKKIPKKNPDKLFHF
;
A
#
# COMPACT_ATOMS: atom_id res chain seq x y z
N MET A 1 -52.99 -15.35 -14.79
CA MET A 1 -51.80 -14.78 -15.47
C MET A 1 -50.95 -14.07 -14.44
N ILE A 2 -49.65 -14.35 -14.37
CA ILE A 2 -48.73 -13.62 -13.49
C ILE A 2 -48.59 -12.20 -14.05
N SER A 3 -48.74 -11.18 -13.19
CA SER A 3 -48.61 -9.78 -13.64
C SER A 3 -47.16 -9.45 -14.01
N LEU A 4 -46.95 -8.53 -14.96
CA LEU A 4 -45.60 -8.06 -15.32
C LEU A 4 -44.83 -7.55 -14.09
N LEU A 5 -45.53 -6.84 -13.17
CA LEU A 5 -44.93 -6.34 -11.93
C LEU A 5 -44.46 -7.48 -11.02
N THR A 6 -45.23 -8.58 -10.93
CA THR A 6 -44.82 -9.77 -10.18
C THR A 6 -43.55 -10.39 -10.77
N ILE A 7 -43.44 -10.48 -12.11
CA ILE A 7 -42.24 -10.99 -12.79
C ILE A 7 -41.03 -10.11 -12.47
N ILE A 8 -41.19 -8.78 -12.54
CA ILE A 8 -40.15 -7.81 -12.20
C ILE A 8 -39.68 -8.00 -10.75
N ASN A 9 -40.60 -8.13 -9.80
CA ASN A 9 -40.27 -8.35 -8.39
C ASN A 9 -39.49 -9.66 -8.18
N ILE A 10 -39.85 -10.74 -8.88
CA ILE A 10 -39.14 -12.03 -8.82
C ILE A 10 -37.70 -11.86 -9.33
N ILE A 11 -37.51 -11.19 -10.48
CA ILE A 11 -36.17 -10.95 -11.05
C ILE A 11 -35.32 -10.15 -10.07
N PHE A 12 -35.88 -9.09 -9.47
CA PHE A 12 -35.18 -8.27 -8.48
C PHE A 12 -34.78 -9.09 -7.25
N LEU A 13 -35.71 -9.86 -6.69
CA LEU A 13 -35.43 -10.76 -5.57
C LEU A 13 -34.29 -11.72 -5.91
N MET A 14 -34.30 -12.33 -7.09
CA MET A 14 -33.27 -13.30 -7.49
C MET A 14 -31.89 -12.64 -7.60
N ILE A 15 -31.79 -11.51 -8.30
CA ILE A 15 -30.52 -10.81 -8.52
C ILE A 15 -29.95 -10.29 -7.19
N SER A 16 -30.77 -9.62 -6.38
CA SER A 16 -30.30 -9.06 -5.10
C SER A 16 -29.99 -10.15 -4.08
N SER A 17 -30.75 -11.25 -4.05
CA SER A 17 -30.45 -12.40 -3.19
C SER A 17 -29.15 -13.07 -3.56
N LEU A 18 -28.89 -13.25 -4.87
CA LEU A 18 -27.61 -13.79 -5.34
C LEU A 18 -26.45 -12.89 -4.93
N PHE A 19 -26.60 -11.57 -5.05
CA PHE A 19 -25.58 -10.62 -4.61
C PHE A 19 -25.28 -10.73 -3.10
N PHE A 20 -26.30 -10.70 -2.24
CA PHE A 20 -26.09 -10.79 -0.80
C PHE A 20 -25.56 -12.16 -0.35
N LEU A 21 -25.98 -13.24 -1.01
CA LEU A 21 -25.43 -14.57 -0.78
C LEU A 21 -23.94 -14.62 -1.17
N ALA A 22 -23.58 -14.12 -2.35
CA ALA A 22 -22.19 -14.05 -2.78
C ALA A 22 -21.33 -13.20 -1.83
N LEU A 23 -21.85 -12.06 -1.37
CA LEU A 23 -21.17 -11.21 -0.39
C LEU A 23 -20.98 -11.92 0.96
N SER A 24 -22.00 -12.63 1.44
CA SER A 24 -21.95 -13.40 2.69
C SER A 24 -20.92 -14.52 2.61
N LEU A 25 -20.95 -15.31 1.53
CA LEU A 25 -20.00 -16.40 1.29
C LEU A 25 -18.56 -15.88 1.14
N SER A 26 -18.35 -14.83 0.32
CA SER A 26 -17.02 -14.20 0.17
C SER A 26 -16.48 -13.76 1.53
N SER A 27 -17.29 -13.06 2.32
CA SER A 27 -16.89 -12.59 3.65
C SER A 27 -16.57 -13.75 4.61
N PHE A 28 -17.34 -14.84 4.55
CA PHE A 28 -17.09 -16.03 5.36
C PHE A 28 -15.74 -16.69 5.01
N PHE A 29 -15.45 -16.88 3.72
CA PHE A 29 -14.15 -17.42 3.28
C PHE A 29 -12.97 -16.49 3.59
N GLU A 30 -13.21 -15.17 3.60
CA GLU A 30 -12.24 -14.17 4.04
C GLU A 30 -12.09 -14.09 5.57
N LYS A 31 -12.84 -14.90 6.33
CA LYS A 31 -12.90 -14.94 7.80
C LYS A 31 -13.40 -13.63 8.42
N GLU A 32 -14.18 -12.86 7.68
CA GLU A 32 -14.82 -11.61 8.10
C GLU A 32 -16.24 -11.91 8.62
N ILE A 33 -16.31 -12.54 9.80
CA ILE A 33 -17.55 -13.10 10.35
C ILE A 33 -18.64 -12.05 10.54
N ARG A 34 -18.28 -10.84 11.02
CA ARG A 34 -19.23 -9.72 11.12
C ARG A 34 -19.84 -9.39 9.77
N ALA A 35 -19.01 -9.31 8.73
CA ALA A 35 -19.49 -8.96 7.41
C ALA A 35 -20.38 -10.05 6.80
N ALA A 36 -20.04 -11.33 7.04
CA ALA A 36 -20.85 -12.47 6.62
C ALA A 36 -22.26 -12.45 7.23
N TRP A 37 -22.36 -12.19 8.54
CA TRP A 37 -23.65 -12.11 9.24
C TRP A 37 -24.50 -10.91 8.84
N ILE A 38 -23.89 -9.74 8.68
CA ILE A 38 -24.62 -8.55 8.20
C ILE A 38 -25.17 -8.80 6.80
N SER A 39 -24.38 -9.42 5.92
CA SER A 39 -24.80 -9.77 4.56
C SER A 39 -25.94 -10.79 4.54
N LEU A 40 -25.91 -11.77 5.45
CA LEU A 40 -26.99 -12.74 5.61
C LEU A 40 -28.27 -12.08 6.16
N GLY A 41 -28.13 -11.12 7.08
CA GLY A 41 -29.24 -10.28 7.53
C GLY A 41 -29.87 -9.48 6.39
N PHE A 42 -29.06 -8.88 5.51
CA PHE A 42 -29.56 -8.22 4.30
C PHE A 42 -30.25 -9.17 3.34
N LEU A 43 -29.73 -10.39 3.16
CA LEU A 43 -30.40 -11.43 2.36
C LEU A 43 -31.80 -11.74 2.92
N PHE A 44 -31.92 -11.92 4.23
CA PHE A 44 -33.19 -12.20 4.89
C PHE A 44 -34.19 -11.05 4.74
N ILE A 45 -33.76 -9.81 5.03
CA ILE A 45 -34.60 -8.61 4.88
C ILE A 45 -35.04 -8.44 3.42
N ASN A 46 -34.13 -8.65 2.47
CA ASN A 46 -34.42 -8.61 1.03
C ASN A 46 -35.50 -9.63 0.64
N GLY A 47 -35.41 -10.86 1.19
CA GLY A 47 -36.43 -11.89 1.01
C GLY A 47 -37.81 -11.48 1.52
N LEU A 48 -37.88 -10.88 2.72
CA LEU A 48 -39.14 -10.38 3.28
C LEU A 48 -39.77 -9.27 2.44
N ILE A 49 -38.96 -8.28 2.03
CA ILE A 49 -39.44 -7.12 1.25
C ILE A 49 -40.00 -7.57 -0.10
N TRP A 50 -39.23 -8.32 -0.89
CA TRP A 50 -39.70 -8.72 -2.21
C TRP A 50 -40.74 -9.83 -2.15
N GLY A 51 -40.67 -10.74 -1.17
CA GLY A 51 -41.69 -11.74 -0.93
C GLY A 51 -43.07 -11.11 -0.67
N PHE A 52 -43.10 -10.03 0.12
CA PHE A 52 -44.33 -9.26 0.35
C PHE A 52 -44.94 -8.73 -0.95
N PHE A 53 -44.15 -8.12 -1.83
CA PHE A 53 -44.62 -7.59 -3.12
C PHE A 53 -44.95 -8.67 -4.16
N ILE A 54 -44.36 -9.86 -4.07
CA ILE A 54 -44.68 -11.00 -4.94
C ILE A 54 -46.04 -11.58 -4.56
N VAL A 55 -46.31 -11.76 -3.26
CA VAL A 55 -47.58 -12.28 -2.74
C VAL A 55 -48.70 -11.24 -2.88
N ASN A 56 -48.39 -9.95 -2.73
CA ASN A 56 -49.36 -8.85 -2.76
C ASN A 56 -49.07 -7.82 -3.87
N PRO A 57 -49.09 -8.21 -5.17
CA PRO A 57 -48.61 -7.34 -6.25
C PRO A 57 -49.44 -6.06 -6.45
N GLY A 58 -50.70 -6.04 -6.02
CA GLY A 58 -51.56 -4.85 -6.07
C GLY A 58 -51.39 -3.89 -4.88
N TYR A 59 -50.78 -4.33 -3.78
CA TYR A 59 -50.63 -3.53 -2.57
C TYR A 59 -49.43 -2.59 -2.70
N LEU A 60 -49.62 -1.30 -2.33
CA LEU A 60 -48.57 -0.27 -2.42
C LEU A 60 -47.88 -0.21 -3.80
N THR A 61 -48.60 -0.46 -4.88
CA THR A 61 -48.05 -0.54 -6.26
C THR A 61 -47.17 0.67 -6.63
N LYS A 62 -47.60 1.89 -6.27
CA LYS A 62 -46.81 3.12 -6.52
C LYS A 62 -45.46 3.10 -5.78
N PHE A 63 -45.44 2.60 -4.55
CA PHE A 63 -44.22 2.50 -3.75
C PHE A 63 -43.30 1.39 -4.27
N ASN A 64 -43.83 0.25 -4.71
CA ASN A 64 -43.05 -0.78 -5.37
C ASN A 64 -42.37 -0.24 -6.65
N LEU A 65 -43.13 0.44 -7.52
CA LEU A 65 -42.58 1.08 -8.71
C LEU A 65 -41.53 2.15 -8.34
N LEU A 66 -41.74 2.91 -7.28
CA LEU A 66 -40.75 3.88 -6.79
C LEU A 66 -39.43 3.20 -6.39
N ILE A 67 -39.47 2.09 -5.66
CA ILE A 67 -38.28 1.30 -5.30
C ILE A 67 -37.58 0.78 -6.57
N PHE A 68 -38.34 0.21 -7.51
CA PHE A 68 -37.81 -0.29 -8.77
C PHE A 68 -37.10 0.80 -9.58
N PHE A 69 -37.79 1.89 -9.90
CA PHE A 69 -37.20 3.00 -10.65
C PHE A 69 -36.07 3.69 -9.87
N GLY A 70 -36.18 3.79 -8.55
CA GLY A 70 -35.13 4.31 -7.68
C GLY A 70 -33.86 3.47 -7.73
N THR A 71 -33.98 2.14 -7.74
CA THR A 71 -32.83 1.22 -7.83
C THR A 71 -32.18 1.30 -9.21
N ILE A 72 -32.98 1.38 -10.28
CA ILE A 72 -32.44 1.57 -11.64
C ILE A 72 -31.72 2.92 -11.74
N LEU A 73 -32.36 4.00 -11.29
CA LEU A 73 -31.76 5.34 -11.29
C LEU A 73 -30.47 5.37 -10.48
N PHE A 74 -30.46 4.75 -9.30
CA PHE A 74 -29.25 4.58 -8.48
C PHE A 74 -28.16 3.83 -9.24
N GLY A 75 -28.48 2.70 -9.86
CA GLY A 75 -27.54 1.94 -10.68
C GLY A 75 -26.95 2.77 -11.83
N LEU A 76 -27.79 3.51 -12.55
CA LEU A 76 -27.37 4.41 -13.63
C LEU A 76 -26.44 5.52 -13.12
N ILE A 77 -26.81 6.21 -12.04
CA ILE A 77 -25.98 7.25 -11.41
C ILE A 77 -24.65 6.65 -10.94
N SER A 78 -24.67 5.47 -10.33
CA SER A 78 -23.48 4.78 -9.84
C SER A 78 -22.51 4.37 -10.95
N LEU A 79 -22.97 4.23 -12.20
CA LEU A 79 -22.10 3.95 -13.35
C LEU A 79 -21.48 5.20 -13.96
N VAL A 80 -22.04 6.39 -13.72
CA VAL A 80 -21.50 7.66 -14.22
C VAL A 80 -20.13 7.93 -13.60
N LYS A 81 -19.10 8.03 -14.45
CA LYS A 81 -17.76 8.43 -14.03
C LYS A 81 -17.70 9.95 -13.93
N PHE A 82 -17.68 10.49 -12.71
CA PHE A 82 -17.60 11.92 -12.45
C PHE A 82 -16.85 12.21 -11.17
N PHE A 83 -15.77 13.00 -11.26
CA PHE A 83 -15.08 13.56 -10.10
C PHE A 83 -14.91 15.07 -10.27
N PRO A 84 -15.44 15.90 -9.36
CA PRO A 84 -15.51 17.35 -9.52
C PRO A 84 -14.16 18.07 -9.46
N LYS A 85 -13.05 17.36 -9.17
CA LYS A 85 -11.69 17.88 -9.26
C LYS A 85 -10.82 16.86 -9.99
N LYS A 86 -10.13 17.31 -11.05
CA LYS A 86 -8.97 16.60 -11.61
C LYS A 86 -7.99 16.40 -10.45
N ASN A 87 -7.40 15.20 -10.31
CA ASN A 87 -6.39 14.95 -9.26
C ASN A 87 -5.43 16.12 -9.23
N LEU A 88 -5.17 16.66 -8.03
CA LEU A 88 -4.30 17.80 -7.84
C LEU A 88 -2.93 17.43 -8.39
N GLN A 89 -2.64 17.89 -9.61
CA GLN A 89 -1.28 17.86 -10.11
C GLN A 89 -0.50 18.78 -9.18
N ARG A 90 0.32 18.18 -8.33
CA ARG A 90 1.10 18.92 -7.34
C ARG A 90 2.08 19.79 -8.09
N ASP A 91 2.13 21.07 -7.75
CA ASP A 91 3.19 21.94 -8.22
C ASP A 91 4.49 21.51 -7.52
N LEU A 92 5.42 21.01 -8.31
CA LEU A 92 6.74 20.55 -7.86
C LEU A 92 7.85 21.51 -8.29
N SER A 93 7.51 22.69 -8.82
CA SER A 93 8.50 23.66 -9.33
C SER A 93 9.50 24.13 -8.27
N GLN A 94 9.06 24.22 -7.01
CA GLN A 94 9.88 24.60 -5.86
C GLN A 94 10.31 23.41 -4.99
N ALA A 95 9.92 22.19 -5.38
CA ALA A 95 10.19 21.01 -4.57
C ALA A 95 11.70 20.74 -4.48
N ILE A 96 12.16 20.34 -3.29
CA ILE A 96 13.55 19.96 -3.07
C ILE A 96 13.70 18.45 -2.90
N GLN A 97 14.90 17.94 -3.21
CA GLN A 97 15.26 16.55 -2.93
C GLN A 97 15.22 16.29 -1.42
N TYR A 98 14.81 15.08 -1.04
CA TYR A 98 14.87 14.67 0.35
C TYR A 98 16.28 14.19 0.68
N ASP A 99 16.81 14.61 1.82
CA ASP A 99 18.11 14.13 2.30
C ASP A 99 17.91 12.83 3.10
N GLU A 100 18.55 11.73 2.69
CA GLU A 100 18.36 10.45 3.39
C GLU A 100 18.87 10.52 4.84
N ARG A 101 19.82 11.42 5.14
CA ARG A 101 20.32 11.61 6.51
C ARG A 101 19.25 12.12 7.46
N ASP A 102 18.22 12.79 6.95
CA ASP A 102 17.06 13.23 7.71
C ASP A 102 15.99 12.14 7.89
N ASN A 103 16.17 10.96 7.30
CA ASN A 103 15.30 9.83 7.55
C ASN A 103 15.49 9.28 8.97
N MET A 104 14.41 8.96 9.68
CA MET A 104 14.50 8.47 11.07
C MET A 104 15.33 7.17 11.20
N PHE A 105 15.33 6.31 10.19
CA PHE A 105 16.15 5.11 10.18
C PHE A 105 17.65 5.41 10.03
N SER A 106 18.01 6.39 9.20
CA SER A 106 19.39 6.87 9.06
C SER A 106 19.89 7.48 10.37
N ARG A 107 19.08 8.30 11.02
CA ARG A 107 19.40 8.90 12.32
C ARG A 107 19.43 7.87 13.46
N ASN A 108 18.66 6.79 13.35
CA ASN A 108 18.78 5.67 14.29
C ASN A 108 20.13 4.96 14.12
N ASN A 109 20.60 4.74 12.88
CA ASN A 109 21.86 4.04 12.63
C ASN A 109 23.09 4.80 13.14
N ILE A 110 23.13 6.14 12.99
CA ILE A 110 24.28 6.94 13.45
C ILE A 110 24.46 6.94 14.97
N GLN A 111 23.52 6.39 15.76
CA GLN A 111 23.71 6.21 17.21
C GLN A 111 24.92 5.31 17.53
N HIS A 112 25.33 4.46 16.58
CA HIS A 112 26.52 3.61 16.69
C HIS A 112 27.79 4.28 16.15
N HIS A 113 27.71 5.54 15.70
CA HIS A 113 28.80 6.31 15.08
C HIS A 113 28.85 7.73 15.67
N PRO A 114 29.47 7.92 16.86
CA PRO A 114 29.44 9.21 17.58
C PRO A 114 29.92 10.41 16.75
N GLU A 115 30.93 10.23 15.90
CA GLU A 115 31.44 11.29 15.03
C GLU A 115 30.39 11.78 14.03
N LEU A 116 29.66 10.86 13.38
CA LEU A 116 28.58 11.19 12.44
C LEU A 116 27.40 11.86 13.16
N MET A 117 27.11 11.38 14.37
CA MET A 117 26.06 11.93 15.22
C MET A 117 26.35 13.40 15.59
N ASP A 118 27.58 13.71 15.98
CA ASP A 118 28.02 15.08 16.28
C ASP A 118 27.95 15.99 15.06
N ILE A 119 28.37 15.51 13.89
CA ILE A 119 28.27 16.25 12.63
C ILE A 119 26.80 16.55 12.31
N TYR A 120 25.93 15.54 12.40
CA TYR A 120 24.53 15.67 12.05
C TYR A 120 23.78 16.67 12.95
N TYR A 121 23.92 16.54 14.28
CA TYR A 121 23.16 17.39 15.21
C TYR A 121 23.70 18.82 15.33
N LYS A 122 24.95 19.08 14.95
CA LYS A 122 25.43 20.46 14.74
C LYS A 122 24.62 21.19 13.66
N GLN A 123 24.20 20.46 12.62
CA GLN A 123 23.41 21.00 11.52
C GLN A 123 21.89 20.92 11.80
N HIS A 124 21.46 19.92 12.57
CA HIS A 124 20.04 19.62 12.83
C HIS A 124 19.72 19.53 14.34
N PRO A 125 19.98 20.59 15.15
CA PRO A 125 19.88 20.52 16.61
C PRO A 125 18.46 20.18 17.11
N LYS A 126 17.42 20.52 16.33
CA LYS A 126 16.02 20.22 16.63
C LYS A 126 15.71 18.72 16.71
N ASN A 127 16.48 17.86 16.03
CA ASN A 127 16.23 16.42 15.98
C ASN A 127 16.83 15.67 17.19
N LEU A 128 17.80 16.27 17.88
CA LEU A 128 18.53 15.63 18.98
C LEU A 128 17.62 15.11 20.10
N SER A 129 16.64 15.91 20.52
CA SER A 129 15.77 15.56 21.66
C SER A 129 14.90 14.35 21.35
N ILE A 130 14.29 14.32 20.16
CA ILE A 130 13.41 13.21 19.77
C ILE A 130 14.21 11.95 19.47
N ASP A 131 15.37 12.07 18.84
CA ASP A 131 16.21 10.92 18.52
C ASP A 131 16.79 10.30 19.80
N LYS A 132 17.23 11.09 20.80
CA LYS A 132 17.61 10.56 22.13
C LYS A 132 16.49 9.77 22.81
N GLN A 133 15.24 10.20 22.66
CA GLN A 133 14.09 9.47 23.19
C GLN A 133 13.82 8.17 22.42
N ILE A 134 14.15 8.11 21.13
CA ILE A 134 14.02 6.90 20.31
C ILE A 134 15.17 5.93 20.61
N HIS A 135 16.40 6.41 20.69
CA HIS A 135 17.61 5.62 21.00
C HIS A 135 17.56 5.00 22.39
N SER A 136 16.85 5.61 23.35
CA SER A 136 16.67 5.02 24.69
C SER A 136 15.66 3.86 24.73
N LYS A 137 14.96 3.59 23.62
CA LYS A 137 14.00 2.48 23.52
C LYS A 137 14.69 1.18 23.13
N PRO A 138 14.09 0.02 23.48
CA PRO A 138 14.63 -1.28 23.11
C PRO A 138 14.89 -1.42 21.61
N GLU A 139 15.98 -2.10 21.24
CA GLU A 139 16.24 -2.49 19.84
C GLU A 139 15.28 -3.59 19.38
N PHE A 140 15.12 -3.72 18.06
CA PHE A 140 14.30 -4.79 17.50
C PHE A 140 14.83 -6.16 17.96
N GLY A 141 13.93 -6.95 18.51
CA GLY A 141 14.20 -8.28 19.05
C GLY A 141 14.49 -8.32 20.54
N ASP A 142 14.49 -7.19 21.23
CA ASP A 142 14.61 -7.12 22.68
C ASP A 142 13.34 -7.71 23.36
N LYS A 143 13.55 -8.52 24.41
CA LYS A 143 12.48 -9.17 25.19
C LYS A 143 11.53 -8.19 25.88
N LYS A 144 11.90 -6.93 26.04
CA LYS A 144 11.06 -5.86 26.59
C LYS A 144 9.99 -5.38 25.62
N GLN A 145 10.08 -5.73 24.34
CA GLN A 145 9.11 -5.31 23.33
C GLN A 145 7.77 -6.04 23.49
N VAL A 146 6.66 -5.31 23.28
CA VAL A 146 5.30 -5.80 23.56
C VAL A 146 4.96 -7.11 22.84
N PHE A 147 5.37 -7.24 21.57
CA PHE A 147 5.08 -8.41 20.75
C PHE A 147 6.30 -9.30 20.51
N HIS A 148 7.30 -9.22 21.39
CA HIS A 148 8.41 -10.17 21.36
C HIS A 148 7.90 -11.61 21.52
N ASP A 149 8.51 -12.51 20.77
CA ASP A 149 8.27 -13.95 20.88
C ASP A 149 9.61 -14.69 20.71
N ASP A 150 9.96 -15.54 21.67
CA ASP A 150 11.29 -16.15 21.76
C ASP A 150 11.63 -17.05 20.54
N TYR A 151 10.62 -17.54 19.81
CA TYR A 151 10.83 -18.46 18.68
C TYR A 151 10.73 -17.78 17.32
N THR A 152 9.83 -16.80 17.18
CA THR A 152 9.58 -16.14 15.90
C THR A 152 10.36 -14.83 15.76
N THR A 153 10.69 -14.12 16.85
CA THR A 153 11.56 -12.94 16.77
C THR A 153 12.85 -13.22 16.00
N PRO A 154 13.60 -14.32 16.29
CA PRO A 154 14.80 -14.66 15.51
C PRO A 154 14.57 -14.84 14.00
N CYS A 155 13.34 -15.17 13.56
CA CYS A 155 13.03 -15.40 12.15
C CYS A 155 13.12 -14.12 11.31
N TYR A 156 12.48 -13.02 11.74
CA TYR A 156 12.57 -11.76 10.99
C TYR A 156 13.98 -11.15 11.10
N LEU A 157 14.67 -11.37 12.22
CA LEU A 157 16.07 -10.92 12.39
C LEU A 157 16.99 -11.63 11.38
N ALA A 158 16.83 -12.94 11.21
CA ALA A 158 17.57 -13.70 10.19
C ALA A 158 17.25 -13.22 8.76
N ALA A 159 16.00 -12.81 8.49
CA ALA A 159 15.63 -12.22 7.21
C ALA A 159 16.30 -10.86 6.98
N PHE A 160 16.40 -10.00 7.99
CA PHE A 160 17.14 -8.74 7.90
C PHE A 160 18.65 -8.96 7.79
N GLU A 161 19.20 -9.95 8.47
CA GLU A 161 20.61 -10.35 8.30
C GLU A 161 20.90 -10.78 6.86
N TYR A 162 20.02 -11.60 6.26
CA TYR A 162 20.11 -11.95 4.84
C TYR A 162 20.08 -10.71 3.94
N LEU A 163 19.20 -9.74 4.23
CA LEU A 163 19.13 -8.49 3.46
C LEU A 163 20.45 -7.73 3.51
N GLU A 164 21.01 -7.51 4.70
CA GLU A 164 22.32 -6.85 4.87
C GLU A 164 23.43 -7.58 4.08
N GLN A 165 23.49 -8.92 4.16
CA GLN A 165 24.48 -9.72 3.42
C GLN A 165 24.31 -9.64 1.89
N THR A 166 23.13 -9.28 1.39
CA THR A 166 22.86 -9.17 -0.06
C THR A 166 22.99 -7.77 -0.64
N ILE A 167 23.26 -6.75 0.19
CA ILE A 167 23.50 -5.37 -0.27
C ILE A 167 24.56 -5.29 -1.38
N PRO A 168 25.69 -6.02 -1.33
CA PRO A 168 26.69 -5.97 -2.40
C PRO A 168 26.18 -6.42 -3.77
N LEU A 169 25.10 -7.21 -3.85
CA LEU A 169 24.51 -7.67 -5.12
C LEU A 169 23.73 -6.58 -5.86
N SER A 170 23.42 -5.48 -5.16
CA SER A 170 22.62 -4.38 -5.69
C SER A 170 23.29 -3.68 -6.87
N ASN A 171 24.62 -3.63 -6.86
CA ASN A 171 25.45 -3.19 -7.97
C ASN A 171 26.35 -4.37 -8.40
N GLY A 172 26.95 -4.31 -9.59
CA GLY A 172 27.81 -5.42 -10.01
C GLY A 172 28.48 -5.21 -11.35
N MET A 173 29.26 -6.22 -11.75
CA MET A 173 29.98 -6.19 -13.02
C MET A 173 29.01 -6.11 -14.20
N ILE A 174 29.39 -5.29 -15.17
CA ILE A 174 28.67 -5.08 -16.42
C ILE A 174 29.36 -5.93 -17.48
N ALA A 175 28.59 -6.58 -18.36
CA ALA A 175 29.18 -7.31 -19.48
C ALA A 175 30.02 -6.34 -20.33
N PRO A 176 31.24 -6.73 -20.76
CA PRO A 176 32.17 -5.82 -21.43
C PRO A 176 31.63 -5.31 -22.76
N GLU A 177 30.82 -6.11 -23.44
CA GLU A 177 30.18 -5.75 -24.70
C GLU A 177 28.72 -5.35 -24.49
N LYS A 178 28.39 -4.14 -24.96
CA LYS A 178 27.01 -3.64 -24.99
C LYS A 178 26.25 -4.29 -26.13
N LYS A 179 25.35 -5.22 -25.80
CA LYS A 179 24.57 -5.97 -26.78
C LYS A 179 23.55 -5.06 -27.47
N LYS A 180 23.30 -5.30 -28.75
CA LYS A 180 22.17 -4.69 -29.47
C LYS A 180 20.88 -5.35 -29.01
N VAL A 181 19.97 -4.57 -28.43
CA VAL A 181 18.72 -5.06 -27.83
C VAL A 181 17.51 -4.42 -28.50
N ASP A 182 16.52 -5.22 -28.89
CA ASP A 182 15.17 -4.74 -29.17
C ASP A 182 14.51 -4.36 -27.84
N LEU A 183 14.45 -3.06 -27.55
CA LEU A 183 13.98 -2.54 -26.27
C LEU A 183 12.56 -3.00 -25.92
N LYS A 184 11.66 -3.11 -26.89
CA LYS A 184 10.27 -3.50 -26.61
C LYS A 184 10.20 -4.97 -26.22
N LYS A 185 10.90 -5.84 -26.94
CA LYS A 185 10.98 -7.27 -26.60
C LYS A 185 11.67 -7.51 -25.28
N PHE A 186 12.77 -6.79 -25.04
CA PHE A 186 13.52 -6.93 -23.79
C PHE A 186 12.75 -6.40 -22.58
N MET A 187 12.05 -5.27 -22.72
CA MET A 187 11.15 -4.76 -21.69
C MET A 187 10.08 -5.79 -21.32
N GLY A 188 9.46 -6.44 -22.32
CA GLY A 188 8.50 -7.53 -22.10
C GLY A 188 9.13 -8.72 -21.36
N ALA A 189 10.26 -9.23 -21.84
CA ALA A 189 10.96 -10.35 -21.20
C ALA A 189 11.41 -10.03 -19.76
N LEU A 190 11.84 -8.79 -19.50
CA LEU A 190 12.22 -8.31 -18.18
C LEU A 190 11.01 -8.23 -17.25
N SER A 191 9.88 -7.71 -17.71
CA SER A 191 8.62 -7.71 -16.96
C SER A 191 8.14 -9.13 -16.65
N ASP A 192 8.16 -10.02 -17.62
CA ASP A 192 7.75 -11.42 -17.44
C ASP A 192 8.64 -12.13 -16.42
N MET A 193 9.95 -11.90 -16.45
CA MET A 193 10.88 -12.44 -15.46
C MET A 193 10.62 -11.87 -14.06
N ILE A 194 10.40 -10.56 -13.93
CA ILE A 194 10.10 -9.92 -12.64
C ILE A 194 8.81 -10.51 -12.05
N CYS A 195 7.77 -10.71 -12.86
CA CYS A 195 6.52 -11.35 -12.44
C CYS A 195 6.72 -12.83 -12.11
N PHE A 196 7.53 -13.56 -12.89
CA PHE A 196 7.87 -14.96 -12.64
C PHE A 196 8.49 -15.17 -11.25
N TYR A 197 9.32 -14.24 -10.77
CA TYR A 197 9.91 -14.30 -9.43
C TYR A 197 9.01 -13.80 -8.30
N GLY A 198 7.76 -13.40 -8.59
CA GLY A 198 6.74 -13.14 -7.58
C GLY A 198 6.29 -11.68 -7.42
N ALA A 199 6.75 -10.76 -8.28
CA ALA A 199 6.14 -9.44 -8.36
C ALA A 199 4.71 -9.53 -8.90
N CYS A 200 3.81 -8.65 -8.44
CA CYS A 200 2.44 -8.58 -8.96
C CYS A 200 2.22 -7.48 -10.00
N ASP A 201 3.14 -6.51 -10.09
CA ASP A 201 3.08 -5.46 -11.10
C ASP A 201 4.46 -4.83 -11.32
N VAL A 202 4.67 -4.27 -12.53
CA VAL A 202 5.94 -3.67 -12.96
C VAL A 202 5.68 -2.38 -13.74
N GLY A 203 6.45 -1.34 -13.44
CA GLY A 203 6.35 -0.05 -14.10
C GLY A 203 7.70 0.47 -14.58
N PHE A 204 7.73 1.21 -15.68
CA PHE A 204 8.93 1.86 -16.21
C PHE A 204 8.70 3.35 -16.26
N ILE A 205 9.61 4.14 -15.72
CA ILE A 205 9.52 5.60 -15.79
C ILE A 205 10.89 6.24 -16.00
N PRO A 206 10.94 7.38 -16.72
CA PRO A 206 12.15 8.17 -16.80
C PRO A 206 12.46 8.79 -15.43
N LEU A 207 13.73 8.77 -15.06
CA LEU A 207 14.22 9.32 -13.81
C LEU A 207 14.35 10.84 -13.88
N LYS A 208 14.10 11.49 -12.74
CA LYS A 208 14.30 12.93 -12.51
C LYS A 208 15.04 13.12 -11.20
N PRO A 209 15.72 14.26 -10.98
CA PRO A 209 16.43 14.52 -9.71
C PRO A 209 15.55 14.30 -8.47
N LEU A 210 14.29 14.77 -8.47
CA LEU A 210 13.38 14.61 -7.33
C LEU A 210 13.03 13.16 -6.96
N HIS A 211 13.38 12.18 -7.80
CA HIS A 211 13.23 10.76 -7.49
C HIS A 211 14.35 10.20 -6.62
N TYR A 212 15.46 10.93 -6.48
CA TYR A 212 16.61 10.53 -5.70
C TYR A 212 16.64 11.22 -4.34
N TYR A 213 17.23 10.54 -3.36
CA TYR A 213 17.76 11.23 -2.19
C TYR A 213 18.90 12.17 -2.62
N SER A 214 19.06 13.33 -1.97
CA SER A 214 20.19 14.23 -2.28
C SER A 214 21.53 13.65 -1.83
N HIS A 215 21.56 13.05 -0.64
CA HIS A 215 22.71 12.38 -0.05
C HIS A 215 22.32 11.04 0.56
N ARG A 216 23.30 10.13 0.61
CA ARG A 216 23.24 8.87 1.34
C ARG A 216 23.31 9.12 2.85
N GLY A 217 22.54 8.38 3.62
CA GLY A 217 22.46 8.51 5.07
C GLY A 217 22.30 7.20 5.82
N ARG A 218 21.93 6.10 5.14
CA ARG A 218 21.63 4.83 5.80
C ARG A 218 22.85 4.08 6.33
N HIS A 219 23.96 4.09 5.59
CA HIS A 219 25.21 3.40 5.95
C HIS A 219 26.32 4.39 6.27
N ALA A 220 27.12 4.08 7.30
CA ALA A 220 28.20 4.94 7.78
C ALA A 220 29.30 5.17 6.74
N ASP A 221 29.71 4.11 6.02
CA ASP A 221 30.83 4.15 5.07
C ASP A 221 30.63 5.15 3.92
N SER A 222 29.38 5.40 3.54
CA SER A 222 29.01 6.33 2.47
C SER A 222 28.19 7.52 2.98
N TRP A 223 28.18 7.77 4.28
CA TRP A 223 27.29 8.77 4.89
C TRP A 223 27.65 10.18 4.40
N GLY A 224 26.65 10.92 3.89
CA GLY A 224 26.83 12.26 3.36
C GLY A 224 27.33 12.34 1.92
N GLU A 225 27.67 11.22 1.27
CA GLU A 225 27.97 11.19 -0.15
C GLU A 225 26.72 11.49 -0.99
N LYS A 226 26.90 12.09 -2.17
CA LYS A 226 25.80 12.28 -3.13
C LYS A 226 25.39 10.94 -3.75
N THR A 227 24.10 10.79 -4.02
CA THR A 227 23.57 9.62 -4.75
C THR A 227 23.98 9.64 -6.22
N ASP A 228 24.04 8.46 -6.85
CA ASP A 228 24.27 8.35 -8.29
C ASP A 228 22.96 8.59 -9.06
N GLN A 229 22.86 9.78 -9.65
CA GLN A 229 21.67 10.24 -10.38
C GLN A 229 21.86 10.17 -11.91
N THR A 230 22.80 9.34 -12.39
CA THR A 230 23.16 9.26 -13.83
C THR A 230 22.35 8.24 -14.63
N HIS A 231 21.53 7.42 -13.97
CA HIS A 231 20.64 6.48 -14.65
C HIS A 231 19.44 7.19 -15.30
N GLU A 232 18.90 6.57 -16.35
CA GLU A 232 17.86 7.17 -17.20
C GLU A 232 16.46 6.63 -16.91
N THR A 233 16.35 5.34 -16.59
CA THR A 233 15.06 4.69 -16.30
C THR A 233 15.05 4.10 -14.90
N ALA A 234 13.92 4.25 -14.20
CA ALA A 234 13.53 3.46 -13.04
C ALA A 234 12.52 2.39 -13.44
N ILE A 235 12.75 1.17 -12.95
CA ILE A 235 11.87 0.02 -13.05
C ILE A 235 11.29 -0.23 -11.67
N VAL A 236 10.00 0.04 -11.52
CA VAL A 236 9.24 -0.15 -10.29
C VAL A 236 8.80 -1.60 -10.21
N ILE A 237 9.07 -2.25 -9.09
CA ILE A 237 8.69 -3.64 -8.81
C ILE A 237 7.75 -3.64 -7.60
N VAL A 238 6.55 -4.18 -7.77
CA VAL A 238 5.54 -4.26 -6.71
C VAL A 238 5.43 -5.70 -6.21
N VAL A 239 5.64 -5.92 -4.91
CA VAL A 239 5.53 -7.24 -4.28
C VAL A 239 4.35 -7.25 -3.31
N PRO A 240 3.33 -8.11 -3.49
CA PRO A 240 2.14 -8.10 -2.65
C PRO A 240 2.41 -8.75 -1.29
N MET A 241 1.90 -8.13 -0.23
CA MET A 241 1.89 -8.71 1.11
C MET A 241 0.61 -9.53 1.34
N ARG A 242 0.67 -10.49 2.25
CA ARG A 242 -0.44 -11.36 2.64
C ARG A 242 -1.39 -10.61 3.58
N VAL A 243 -2.60 -10.35 3.08
CA VAL A 243 -3.68 -9.68 3.84
C VAL A 243 -3.93 -10.31 5.22
N PRO A 244 -3.97 -11.66 5.38
CA PRO A 244 -4.17 -12.26 6.71
C PRO A 244 -3.08 -11.91 7.73
N MET A 245 -1.83 -11.75 7.30
CA MET A 245 -0.72 -11.37 8.18
C MET A 245 -0.86 -9.90 8.59
N ILE A 246 -1.12 -9.01 7.63
CA ILE A 246 -1.27 -7.57 7.89
C ILE A 246 -2.50 -7.26 8.74
N LYS A 247 -3.59 -8.03 8.58
CA LYS A 247 -4.79 -7.93 9.42
C LYS A 247 -4.52 -8.21 10.91
N GLN A 248 -3.38 -8.78 11.28
CA GLN A 248 -2.99 -8.96 12.68
C GLN A 248 -2.21 -7.75 13.25
N GLY A 249 -2.10 -6.64 12.52
CA GLY A 249 -1.41 -5.46 13.05
C GLY A 249 -1.97 -4.99 14.40
N PRO A 250 -1.12 -4.57 15.35
CA PRO A 250 0.32 -4.34 15.24
C PRO A 250 1.23 -5.47 15.74
N THR A 251 0.75 -6.72 15.74
CA THR A 251 1.49 -7.88 16.27
C THR A 251 2.75 -8.23 15.46
N SER A 252 3.56 -9.17 15.97
CA SER A 252 4.77 -9.66 15.29
C SER A 252 4.48 -10.24 13.89
N SER A 253 3.26 -10.72 13.62
CA SER A 253 2.85 -11.17 12.28
C SER A 253 3.15 -10.14 11.18
N VAL A 254 3.06 -8.85 11.48
CA VAL A 254 3.31 -7.78 10.49
C VAL A 254 4.78 -7.70 10.12
N ILE A 255 5.69 -7.78 11.09
CA ILE A 255 7.14 -7.70 10.82
C ILE A 255 7.66 -8.97 10.16
N GLN A 256 7.08 -10.13 10.49
CA GLN A 256 7.37 -11.37 9.75
C GLN A 256 7.01 -11.24 8.27
N GLU A 257 5.83 -10.69 7.99
CA GLU A 257 5.37 -10.46 6.63
C GLU A 257 6.23 -9.42 5.91
N SER A 258 6.55 -8.31 6.55
CA SER A 258 7.37 -7.27 5.92
C SER A 258 8.78 -7.73 5.63
N ALA A 259 9.45 -8.38 6.59
CA ALA A 259 10.81 -8.90 6.42
C ALA A 259 10.88 -9.91 5.27
N GLN A 260 9.95 -10.87 5.22
CA GLN A 260 9.87 -11.83 4.12
C GLN A 260 9.66 -11.13 2.77
N LYS A 261 8.84 -10.09 2.72
CA LYS A 261 8.54 -9.36 1.47
C LYS A 261 9.68 -8.45 1.03
N TYR A 262 10.50 -7.96 1.96
CA TYR A 262 11.76 -7.32 1.62
C TYR A 262 12.77 -8.31 1.03
N VAL A 263 12.89 -9.52 1.59
CA VAL A 263 13.72 -10.59 1.01
C VAL A 263 13.30 -10.89 -0.43
N GLU A 264 12.00 -11.02 -0.68
CA GLU A 264 11.47 -11.24 -2.03
C GLU A 264 11.76 -10.07 -2.97
N ALA A 265 11.55 -8.83 -2.51
CA ALA A 265 11.82 -7.63 -3.29
C ALA A 265 13.32 -7.47 -3.62
N ALA A 266 14.21 -7.80 -2.68
CA ALA A 266 15.65 -7.80 -2.88
C ALA A 266 16.08 -8.86 -3.90
N LYS A 267 15.58 -10.09 -3.76
CA LYS A 267 15.82 -11.17 -4.73
C LYS A 267 15.42 -10.76 -6.15
N ILE A 268 14.19 -10.29 -6.34
CA ILE A 268 13.67 -9.91 -7.67
C ILE A 268 14.48 -8.75 -8.25
N SER A 269 14.71 -7.68 -7.47
CA SER A 269 15.42 -6.49 -7.96
C SER A 269 16.90 -6.75 -8.26
N ASN A 270 17.60 -7.54 -7.43
CA ASN A 270 18.99 -7.92 -7.66
C ASN A 270 19.14 -8.76 -8.93
N ILE A 271 18.25 -9.73 -9.16
CA ILE A 271 18.23 -10.54 -10.38
C ILE A 271 17.93 -9.67 -11.60
N ALA A 272 16.95 -8.76 -11.51
CA ALA A 272 16.62 -7.85 -12.61
C ALA A 272 17.78 -6.92 -12.97
N ALA A 273 18.45 -6.33 -11.98
CA ALA A 273 19.62 -5.49 -12.22
C ALA A 273 20.77 -6.31 -12.83
N ALA A 274 21.05 -7.52 -12.31
CA ALA A 274 22.06 -8.41 -12.87
C ALA A 274 21.72 -8.82 -14.31
N TYR A 275 20.45 -9.10 -14.61
CA TYR A 275 20.00 -9.47 -15.95
C TYR A 275 20.24 -8.34 -16.95
N ILE A 276 19.94 -7.09 -16.60
CA ILE A 276 20.25 -5.93 -17.44
C ILE A 276 21.77 -5.79 -17.66
N ARG A 277 22.58 -5.98 -16.62
CA ARG A 277 24.05 -5.92 -16.71
C ARG A 277 24.64 -6.95 -17.67
N GLN A 278 23.99 -8.12 -17.85
CA GLN A 278 24.39 -9.13 -18.84
C GLN A 278 24.26 -8.67 -20.30
N PHE A 279 23.63 -7.52 -20.55
CA PHE A 279 23.54 -6.88 -21.86
C PHE A 279 24.48 -5.67 -22.02
N GLY A 280 25.36 -5.43 -21.04
CA GLY A 280 26.35 -4.36 -21.07
C GLY A 280 25.80 -2.98 -20.71
N PHE A 281 24.73 -2.94 -19.92
CA PHE A 281 24.10 -1.72 -19.40
C PHE A 281 24.31 -1.60 -17.90
N ARG A 282 24.48 -0.38 -17.40
CA ARG A 282 24.53 -0.13 -15.96
C ARG A 282 23.15 -0.37 -15.38
N ALA A 283 23.08 -1.11 -14.28
CA ALA A 283 21.85 -1.23 -13.52
C ALA A 283 22.13 -1.45 -12.04
N ARG A 284 21.34 -0.79 -11.19
CA ARG A 284 21.42 -0.87 -9.73
C ARG A 284 20.05 -1.22 -9.16
N ALA A 285 20.01 -2.23 -8.30
CA ALA A 285 18.83 -2.52 -7.49
C ALA A 285 18.78 -1.59 -6.28
N HIS A 286 17.59 -1.20 -5.88
CA HIS A 286 17.29 -0.47 -4.65
C HIS A 286 16.21 -1.25 -3.90
N ASN A 287 16.59 -1.78 -2.75
CA ASN A 287 15.78 -2.62 -1.88
C ASN A 287 16.11 -2.28 -0.41
N ASP A 288 15.53 -3.02 0.53
CA ASP A 288 15.57 -2.67 1.96
C ASP A 288 16.96 -2.30 2.47
N ALA A 289 17.02 -1.30 3.33
CA ALA A 289 18.25 -0.66 3.82
C ALA A 289 19.22 -0.09 2.77
N ASN A 290 18.98 -0.19 1.46
CA ASN A 290 19.93 0.23 0.42
C ASN A 290 19.23 0.98 -0.74
N TYR A 291 18.53 2.07 -0.42
CA TYR A 291 17.86 2.92 -1.39
C TYR A 291 18.68 4.18 -1.71
N GLU A 292 18.73 4.56 -2.98
CA GLU A 292 19.14 5.92 -3.37
C GLU A 292 17.97 6.72 -3.93
N THR A 293 16.80 6.08 -4.04
CA THR A 293 15.59 6.61 -4.67
C THR A 293 14.39 6.58 -3.74
N LEU A 294 13.45 7.51 -3.94
CA LEU A 294 12.14 7.53 -3.31
C LEU A 294 11.18 6.58 -4.05
N CYS A 295 10.93 5.40 -3.49
CA CYS A 295 10.09 4.38 -4.14
C CYS A 295 8.63 4.83 -4.38
N VAL A 296 8.03 5.56 -3.43
CA VAL A 296 6.61 5.95 -3.51
C VAL A 296 6.33 6.90 -4.69
N PRO A 297 7.06 8.02 -4.87
CA PRO A 297 6.92 8.86 -6.06
C PRO A 297 7.09 8.09 -7.37
N LEU A 298 8.10 7.21 -7.46
CA LEU A 298 8.35 6.40 -8.63
C LEU A 298 7.14 5.47 -8.95
N ALA A 299 6.61 4.80 -7.94
CA ALA A 299 5.45 3.92 -8.09
C ALA A 299 4.17 4.67 -8.49
N VAL A 300 3.94 5.87 -7.94
CA VAL A 300 2.81 6.71 -8.34
C VAL A 300 2.97 7.21 -9.78
N GLU A 301 4.15 7.73 -10.16
CA GLU A 301 4.41 8.21 -11.52
C GLU A 301 4.36 7.11 -12.58
N SER A 302 4.65 5.86 -12.19
CA SER A 302 4.49 4.69 -13.08
C SER A 302 3.03 4.33 -13.39
N GLY A 303 2.06 4.95 -12.71
CA GLY A 303 0.64 4.76 -12.95
C GLY A 303 0.06 3.45 -12.40
N LEU A 304 0.80 2.76 -11.52
CA LEU A 304 0.38 1.50 -10.88
C LEU A 304 -0.59 1.70 -9.71
N GLY A 305 -0.75 2.95 -9.25
CA GLY A 305 -1.55 3.30 -8.09
C GLY A 305 -1.43 4.78 -7.71
N GLU A 306 -1.87 5.13 -6.50
CA GLU A 306 -1.92 6.51 -6.03
C GLU A 306 -1.33 6.66 -4.61
N LEU A 307 -1.01 7.89 -4.21
CA LEU A 307 -0.56 8.19 -2.85
C LEU A 307 -1.74 8.18 -1.87
N GLY A 308 -1.62 7.41 -0.78
CA GLY A 308 -2.61 7.37 0.29
C GLY A 308 -2.32 8.35 1.45
N ARG A 309 -3.35 8.67 2.26
CA ARG A 309 -3.25 9.52 3.46
C ARG A 309 -2.13 9.12 4.42
N MET A 310 -1.83 7.82 4.49
CA MET A 310 -0.79 7.28 5.36
C MET A 310 0.65 7.48 4.83
N GLY A 311 0.84 8.23 3.74
CA GLY A 311 2.14 8.48 3.11
C GLY A 311 2.70 7.28 2.36
N LEU A 312 1.88 6.26 2.07
CA LEU A 312 2.27 5.04 1.36
C LEU A 312 1.63 4.99 -0.02
N PHE A 313 2.32 4.33 -0.95
CA PHE A 313 1.77 3.96 -2.25
C PHE A 313 0.60 2.98 -2.07
N MET A 314 -0.50 3.23 -2.77
CA MET A 314 -1.67 2.35 -2.82
C MET A 314 -1.82 1.79 -4.23
N HIS A 315 -1.46 0.53 -4.40
CA HIS A 315 -1.58 -0.21 -5.65
C HIS A 315 -3.06 -0.37 -6.06
N LYS A 316 -3.34 -0.33 -7.37
CA LYS A 316 -4.70 -0.45 -7.94
C LYS A 316 -5.51 -1.65 -7.43
N THR A 317 -4.83 -2.77 -7.17
CA THR A 317 -5.47 -4.03 -6.73
C THR A 317 -5.26 -4.29 -5.24
N HIS A 318 -4.07 -3.99 -4.71
CA HIS A 318 -3.65 -4.43 -3.38
C HIS A 318 -3.68 -3.30 -2.34
N GLY A 319 -4.07 -2.09 -2.74
CA GLY A 319 -4.03 -0.92 -1.87
C GLY A 319 -2.62 -0.72 -1.30
N PRO A 320 -2.48 -0.31 -0.03
CA PRO A 320 -1.17 -0.15 0.61
C PRO A 320 -0.51 -1.48 1.02
N CYS A 321 -1.13 -2.64 0.73
CA CYS A 321 -0.66 -3.96 1.17
C CYS A 321 0.42 -4.53 0.22
N VAL A 322 1.44 -3.73 -0.07
CA VAL A 322 2.53 -4.06 -1.00
C VAL A 322 3.87 -3.55 -0.45
N ARG A 323 4.96 -4.13 -0.94
CA ARG A 323 6.32 -3.60 -0.84
C ARG A 323 6.82 -3.20 -2.22
N LEU A 324 7.78 -2.28 -2.25
CA LEU A 324 8.36 -1.75 -3.47
C LEU A 324 9.86 -2.04 -3.47
N ALA A 325 10.38 -2.40 -4.63
CA ALA A 325 11.80 -2.28 -4.96
C ALA A 325 11.93 -1.55 -6.29
N ILE A 326 13.09 -0.95 -6.53
CA ILE A 326 13.39 -0.22 -7.76
C ILE A 326 14.63 -0.81 -8.40
N VAL A 327 14.69 -0.85 -9.72
CA VAL A 327 15.95 -0.99 -10.46
C VAL A 327 16.16 0.26 -11.29
N THR A 328 17.30 0.94 -11.15
CA THR A 328 17.66 2.06 -12.02
C THR A 328 18.68 1.59 -13.05
N THR A 329 18.61 2.13 -14.28
CA THR A 329 19.50 1.72 -15.38
C THR A 329 19.74 2.85 -16.39
N ASP A 330 20.87 2.79 -17.09
CA ASP A 330 21.17 3.65 -18.25
C ASP A 330 20.46 3.21 -19.54
N MET A 331 19.73 2.08 -19.54
CA MET A 331 18.79 1.76 -20.61
C MET A 331 17.65 2.77 -20.64
N LYS A 332 17.33 3.32 -21.82
CA LYS A 332 16.16 4.20 -22.05
C LYS A 332 14.94 3.38 -22.43
N PHE A 333 14.22 2.83 -21.45
CA PHE A 333 12.95 2.15 -21.75
C PHE A 333 11.85 3.17 -22.03
N PRO A 334 10.86 2.83 -22.88
CA PRO A 334 9.65 3.64 -22.98
C PRO A 334 8.92 3.62 -21.63
N ALA A 335 8.37 4.77 -21.24
CA ALA A 335 7.58 4.87 -20.02
C ALA A 335 6.34 3.96 -20.10
N SER A 336 5.94 3.40 -18.96
CA SER A 336 4.68 2.68 -18.82
C SER A 336 3.50 3.59 -19.15
N ILE A 337 2.51 3.03 -19.82
CA ILE A 337 1.24 3.72 -20.06
C ILE A 337 0.52 3.85 -18.71
N PRO A 338 0.21 5.08 -18.25
CA PRO A 338 -0.46 5.25 -16.97
C PRO A 338 -1.80 4.52 -16.93
N GLY A 339 -2.09 3.85 -15.81
CA GLY A 339 -3.39 3.24 -15.57
C GLY A 339 -4.53 4.27 -15.46
N PRO A 340 -5.79 3.82 -15.42
CA PRO A 340 -6.91 4.72 -15.20
C PRO A 340 -6.80 5.36 -13.81
N ASN A 341 -7.11 6.66 -13.72
CA ASN A 341 -7.25 7.34 -12.44
C ASN A 341 -8.34 6.67 -11.58
N LEU A 342 -7.96 6.26 -10.37
CA LEU A 342 -8.77 5.49 -9.42
C LEU A 342 -9.41 6.39 -8.37
N HIS A 343 -8.95 7.63 -8.26
CA HIS A 343 -9.44 8.65 -7.34
C HIS A 343 -9.37 8.19 -5.88
N MET A 344 -8.34 7.42 -5.53
CA MET A 344 -8.09 6.95 -4.17
C MET A 344 -7.72 8.12 -3.25
N GLU A 345 -7.06 9.14 -3.79
CA GLU A 345 -6.78 10.37 -3.02
C GLU A 345 -8.07 11.07 -2.58
N ASN A 346 -9.09 11.12 -3.45
CA ASN A 346 -10.41 11.67 -3.09
C ASN A 346 -11.06 10.86 -1.96
N PHE A 347 -10.94 9.53 -2.02
CA PHE A 347 -11.42 8.66 -0.96
C PHE A 347 -10.69 8.90 0.36
N CYS A 348 -9.36 9.10 0.31
CA CYS A 348 -8.55 9.43 1.49
C CYS A 348 -9.00 10.71 2.20
N ARG A 349 -9.51 11.72 1.48
CA ARG A 349 -10.00 12.98 2.05
C ARG A 349 -11.21 12.79 2.96
N ILE A 350 -12.10 11.87 2.63
CA ILE A 350 -13.30 11.56 3.43
C ILE A 350 -13.10 10.41 4.42
N CYS A 351 -12.22 9.44 4.11
CA CYS A 351 -12.13 8.19 4.86
C CYS A 351 -11.51 8.36 6.24
N LYS A 352 -10.28 8.89 6.34
CA LYS A 352 -9.51 9.12 7.58
C LYS A 352 -9.25 7.91 8.49
N LYS A 353 -9.72 6.71 8.13
CA LYS A 353 -9.64 5.49 8.97
C LYS A 353 -8.22 5.10 9.40
N CYS A 354 -7.20 5.34 8.57
CA CYS A 354 -5.82 5.10 8.96
C CYS A 354 -5.34 6.07 10.06
N ALA A 355 -5.82 7.33 10.06
CA ALA A 355 -5.53 8.30 11.10
C ALA A 355 -6.26 7.95 12.41
N ASP A 356 -7.55 7.60 12.32
CA ASP A 356 -8.38 7.20 13.46
C ASP A 356 -7.80 6.00 14.24
N ASN A 357 -7.04 5.14 13.55
CA ASN A 357 -6.47 3.91 14.11
C ASN A 357 -4.94 3.98 14.32
N CYS A 358 -4.31 5.13 14.12
CA CYS A 358 -2.86 5.28 14.27
C CYS A 358 -2.50 5.36 15.76
N PRO A 359 -1.84 4.34 16.36
CA PRO A 359 -1.61 4.32 17.81
C PRO A 359 -0.67 5.43 18.29
N SER A 360 0.23 5.89 17.42
CA SER A 360 1.19 6.95 17.69
C SER A 360 0.70 8.36 17.32
N GLY A 361 -0.49 8.48 16.71
CA GLY A 361 -0.98 9.76 16.19
C GLY A 361 -0.11 10.36 15.07
N SER A 362 0.63 9.53 14.33
CA SER A 362 1.56 9.97 13.28
C SER A 362 0.89 10.43 11.98
N ILE A 363 -0.37 10.05 11.75
CA ILE A 363 -1.09 10.32 10.52
C ILE A 363 -2.08 11.47 10.76
N THR A 364 -2.04 12.50 9.93
CA THR A 364 -2.92 13.67 10.06
C THR A 364 -4.39 13.35 9.72
N HIS A 365 -5.30 13.95 10.50
CA HIS A 365 -6.74 13.98 10.22
C HIS A 365 -7.14 15.13 9.29
N GLY A 366 -6.28 16.13 9.15
CA GLY A 366 -6.50 17.35 8.37
C GLY A 366 -6.16 17.17 6.89
N ASP A 367 -5.79 18.28 6.28
CA ASP A 367 -5.25 18.33 4.91
C ASP A 367 -3.81 17.81 4.85
N GLU A 368 -3.30 17.72 3.62
CA GLU A 368 -1.93 17.31 3.33
C GLU A 368 -0.92 18.21 4.07
N PRO A 369 0.01 17.61 4.84
CA PRO A 369 1.12 18.34 5.41
C PRO A 369 2.00 18.97 4.32
N GLU A 370 2.67 20.05 4.68
CA GLU A 370 3.62 20.72 3.82
C GLU A 370 5.04 20.30 4.22
N SER A 371 5.83 19.84 3.25
CA SER A 371 7.24 19.51 3.45
C SER A 371 7.97 19.61 2.12
N ARG A 372 9.27 19.92 2.15
CA ARG A 372 10.10 20.09 0.94
C ARG A 372 9.50 21.07 -0.08
N ASN A 373 8.80 22.12 0.41
CA ASN A 373 8.13 23.17 -0.38
C ASN A 373 6.93 22.72 -1.21
N PHE A 374 6.26 21.62 -0.85
CA PHE A 374 4.98 21.25 -1.46
C PHE A 374 4.10 20.47 -0.47
N ARG A 375 2.80 20.36 -0.80
CA ARG A 375 1.83 19.60 -0.01
C ARG A 375 1.69 18.19 -0.55
N HIS A 376 1.84 17.22 0.33
CA HIS A 376 1.59 15.81 0.04
C HIS A 376 1.26 15.05 1.32
N TRP A 377 0.60 13.89 1.19
CA TRP A 377 0.38 13.04 2.34
C TRP A 377 1.70 12.48 2.86
N SER A 378 2.09 12.93 4.05
CA SER A 378 3.22 12.42 4.82
C SER A 378 2.82 12.15 6.27
N ILE A 379 3.70 11.48 7.02
CA ILE A 379 3.49 11.17 8.44
C ILE A 379 4.60 11.79 9.29
N ASP A 380 4.33 11.92 10.58
CA ASP A 380 5.36 12.14 11.60
C ASP A 380 6.13 10.81 11.78
N GLN A 381 7.27 10.72 11.07
CA GLN A 381 8.08 9.50 10.96
C GLN A 381 8.70 9.13 12.31
N GLU A 382 9.05 10.12 13.13
CA GLU A 382 9.64 9.94 14.45
C GLU A 382 8.65 9.30 15.42
N LYS A 383 7.42 9.80 15.50
CA LYS A 383 6.37 9.18 16.33
C LYS A 383 6.03 7.77 15.86
N CYS A 384 6.05 7.53 14.55
CA CYS A 384 5.73 6.23 13.98
C CYS A 384 6.79 5.21 14.39
N PHE A 385 8.06 5.53 14.13
CA PHE A 385 9.19 4.67 14.43
C PHE A 385 9.41 4.49 15.95
N SER A 386 9.20 5.54 16.73
CA SER A 386 9.22 5.46 18.21
C SER A 386 8.21 4.42 18.73
N TYR A 387 7.05 4.28 18.08
CA TYR A 387 6.09 3.23 18.45
C TYR A 387 6.59 1.84 18.05
N TRP A 388 7.23 1.68 16.88
CA TRP A 388 7.79 0.40 16.42
C TRP A 388 8.79 -0.16 17.43
N LYS A 389 9.72 0.68 17.89
CA LYS A 389 10.73 0.35 18.92
C LYS A 389 10.09 -0.16 20.22
N THR A 390 8.94 0.39 20.60
CA THR A 390 8.19 -0.05 21.80
C THR A 390 7.50 -1.39 21.59
N ILE A 391 6.92 -1.63 20.42
CA ILE A 391 6.11 -2.84 20.19
C ILE A 391 6.89 -4.03 19.63
N GLY A 392 8.07 -3.81 19.02
CA GLY A 392 8.86 -4.86 18.37
C GLY A 392 8.25 -5.37 17.07
N SER A 393 7.62 -4.48 16.30
CA SER A 393 6.96 -4.79 15.03
C SER A 393 6.85 -3.53 14.17
N ASP A 394 6.64 -3.71 12.86
CA ASP A 394 6.40 -2.65 11.88
C ASP A 394 5.02 -1.97 12.01
N CYS A 395 4.23 -2.37 13.02
CA CYS A 395 2.87 -1.91 13.31
C CYS A 395 1.85 -2.22 12.21
N GLY A 396 1.94 -1.62 11.02
CA GLY A 396 1.06 -1.90 9.89
C GLY A 396 -0.43 -1.62 10.12
N MET A 397 -0.82 -0.95 11.22
CA MET A 397 -2.23 -0.65 11.53
C MET A 397 -2.91 0.14 10.42
N CYS A 398 -2.22 1.15 9.87
CA CYS A 398 -2.72 1.97 8.77
C CYS A 398 -3.02 1.16 7.50
N ILE A 399 -2.19 0.15 7.20
CA ILE A 399 -2.37 -0.78 6.09
C ILE A 399 -3.54 -1.72 6.41
N SER A 400 -3.55 -2.30 7.62
CA SER A 400 -4.55 -3.27 8.07
C SER A 400 -5.99 -2.74 7.99
N VAL A 401 -6.23 -1.48 8.37
CA VAL A 401 -7.58 -0.92 8.44
C VAL A 401 -8.01 -0.25 7.13
N CYS A 402 -7.11 -0.11 6.16
CA CYS A 402 -7.40 0.56 4.91
C CYS A 402 -8.49 -0.19 4.12
N PRO A 403 -9.56 0.48 3.66
CA PRO A 403 -10.58 -0.15 2.83
C PRO A 403 -10.05 -0.72 1.50
N TYR A 404 -8.85 -0.31 1.06
CA TYR A 404 -8.21 -0.83 -0.15
C TYR A 404 -7.34 -2.09 0.08
N THR A 405 -7.08 -2.49 1.33
CA THR A 405 -6.27 -3.68 1.67
C THR A 405 -7.05 -5.00 1.54
N LYS A 406 -8.33 -4.95 1.17
CA LYS A 406 -9.17 -6.15 1.01
C LYS A 406 -8.57 -7.09 -0.05
N PRO A 407 -8.78 -8.41 0.06
CA PRO A 407 -8.24 -9.37 -0.91
C PRO A 407 -8.81 -9.15 -2.32
N ASP A 408 -8.17 -9.73 -3.33
CA ASP A 408 -8.58 -9.52 -4.73
C ASP A 408 -9.69 -10.48 -5.18
N THR A 409 -10.78 -10.56 -4.40
CA THR A 409 -11.98 -11.35 -4.74
C THR A 409 -12.90 -10.63 -5.71
N LEU A 410 -13.83 -11.34 -6.34
CA LEU A 410 -14.80 -10.76 -7.28
C LEU A 410 -15.59 -9.59 -6.65
N ILE A 411 -16.04 -9.75 -5.40
CA ILE A 411 -16.76 -8.71 -4.66
C ILE A 411 -15.89 -7.46 -4.51
N HIS A 412 -14.64 -7.60 -4.07
CA HIS A 412 -13.76 -6.44 -3.87
C HIS A 412 -13.34 -5.80 -5.20
N LYS A 413 -13.25 -6.55 -6.29
CA LYS A 413 -13.09 -5.99 -7.64
C LYS A 413 -14.28 -5.12 -8.03
N LEU A 414 -15.51 -5.58 -7.76
CA LEU A 414 -16.73 -4.81 -8.00
C LEU A 414 -16.79 -3.56 -7.12
N VAL A 415 -16.40 -3.66 -5.85
CA VAL A 415 -16.32 -2.50 -4.94
C VAL A 415 -15.28 -1.49 -5.43
N ARG A 416 -14.07 -1.91 -5.82
CA ARG A 416 -13.04 -1.03 -6.39
C ARG A 416 -13.50 -0.36 -7.68
N PHE A 417 -14.22 -1.09 -8.54
CA PHE A 417 -14.87 -0.50 -9.70
C PHE A 417 -15.89 0.56 -9.30
N TYR A 418 -16.80 0.24 -8.37
CA TYR A 418 -17.85 1.13 -7.88
C TYR A 418 -17.31 2.43 -7.27
N ILE A 419 -16.31 2.36 -6.39
CA ILE A 419 -15.71 3.54 -5.74
C ILE A 419 -14.92 4.43 -6.71
N SER A 420 -14.44 3.88 -7.83
CA SER A 420 -13.72 4.64 -8.86
C SER A 420 -14.63 5.41 -9.82
N ARG A 421 -15.96 5.33 -9.65
CA ARG A 421 -16.92 6.02 -10.54
C ARG A 421 -17.18 7.47 -10.10
N ASN A 422 -17.57 7.70 -8.85
CA ASN A 422 -17.91 9.06 -8.38
C ASN A 422 -17.85 9.22 -6.84
N PRO A 423 -17.85 10.47 -6.31
CA PRO A 423 -17.81 10.75 -4.88
C PRO A 423 -18.99 10.23 -4.06
N LEU A 424 -20.19 10.10 -4.65
CA LEU A 424 -21.34 9.54 -3.94
C LEU A 424 -21.10 8.06 -3.63
N ASN A 425 -20.64 7.30 -4.62
CA ASN A 425 -20.23 5.92 -4.44
C ASN A 425 -19.14 5.77 -3.37
N GLN A 426 -18.16 6.68 -3.34
CA GLN A 426 -17.12 6.68 -2.30
C GLN A 426 -17.69 6.85 -0.88
N ARG A 427 -18.67 7.74 -0.69
CA ARG A 427 -19.34 7.93 0.62
C ARG A 427 -20.14 6.71 1.04
N ILE A 428 -20.90 6.13 0.11
CA ILE A 428 -21.69 4.92 0.37
C ILE A 428 -20.77 3.74 0.70
N ALA A 429 -19.69 3.56 -0.07
CA ALA A 429 -18.73 2.48 0.18
C ALA A 429 -18.00 2.66 1.52
N LEU A 430 -17.68 3.89 1.93
CA LEU A 430 -17.10 4.17 3.23
C LEU A 430 -18.08 3.79 4.36
N PHE A 431 -19.36 4.18 4.24
CA PHE A 431 -20.39 3.78 5.20
C PHE A 431 -20.52 2.25 5.29
N MET A 432 -20.54 1.58 4.14
CA MET A 432 -20.62 0.12 4.10
C MET A 432 -19.37 -0.54 4.69
N ASP A 433 -18.16 -0.04 4.41
CA ASP A 433 -16.93 -0.57 5.01
C ASP A 433 -16.95 -0.43 6.54
N ASP A 434 -17.44 0.69 7.07
CA ASP A 434 -17.60 0.88 8.52
C ASP A 434 -18.69 -0.02 9.12
N LEU A 435 -19.79 -0.28 8.39
CA LEU A 435 -20.83 -1.22 8.81
C LEU A 435 -20.31 -2.66 8.85
N PHE A 436 -19.68 -3.13 7.78
CA PHE A 436 -19.24 -4.52 7.61
C PHE A 436 -17.98 -4.84 8.43
N TYR A 437 -16.98 -3.97 8.40
CA TYR A 437 -15.66 -4.24 8.98
C TYR A 437 -15.37 -3.45 10.26
N GLY A 438 -16.21 -2.47 10.60
CA GLY A 438 -16.00 -1.59 11.75
C GLY A 438 -14.96 -0.50 11.46
N ARG A 439 -15.14 0.67 12.05
CA ARG A 439 -14.24 1.82 11.86
C ARG A 439 -12.96 1.74 12.69
N ILE A 440 -13.08 1.32 13.95
CA ILE A 440 -11.98 1.25 14.92
C ILE A 440 -11.60 -0.20 15.17
N LYS A 441 -10.32 -0.50 15.00
CA LYS A 441 -9.71 -1.79 15.27
C LYS A 441 -9.10 -1.78 16.67
N LYS A 442 -9.48 -2.75 17.49
CA LYS A 442 -8.89 -2.95 18.82
C LYS A 442 -7.46 -3.46 18.67
N ILE A 443 -6.52 -2.85 19.36
CA ILE A 443 -5.12 -3.29 19.39
C ILE A 443 -5.04 -4.58 20.23
N PRO A 444 -4.53 -5.69 19.68
CA PRO A 444 -4.27 -6.90 20.44
C PRO A 444 -3.30 -6.66 21.60
N LYS A 445 -3.49 -7.37 22.71
CA LYS A 445 -2.57 -7.30 23.88
C LYS A 445 -1.36 -8.23 23.77
N LYS A 446 -1.45 -9.25 22.92
CA LYS A 446 -0.42 -10.27 22.70
C LYS A 446 -0.43 -10.72 21.23
N ASN A 447 0.60 -11.45 20.82
CA ASN A 447 0.63 -12.12 19.52
C ASN A 447 -0.53 -13.12 19.37
N PRO A 448 -1.01 -13.37 18.14
CA PRO A 448 -1.94 -14.47 17.88
C PRO A 448 -1.25 -15.81 18.14
N ASP A 449 -2.02 -16.84 18.51
CA ASP A 449 -1.48 -18.17 18.78
C ASP A 449 -0.81 -18.79 17.54
N LYS A 450 -1.24 -18.39 16.34
CA LYS A 450 -0.60 -18.72 15.07
C LYS A 450 -0.15 -17.44 14.37
N LEU A 451 1.17 -17.22 14.31
CA LEU A 451 1.78 -16.05 13.67
C LEU A 451 1.85 -16.17 12.15
N PHE A 452 2.16 -17.36 11.64
CA PHE A 452 2.33 -17.59 10.20
C PHE A 452 1.02 -18.02 9.55
N HIS A 453 0.53 -17.20 8.63
CA HIS A 453 -0.58 -17.48 7.75
C HIS A 453 -0.04 -17.59 6.31
N PHE A 454 -0.24 -18.76 5.72
CA PHE A 454 0.20 -19.10 4.37
C PHE A 454 -0.93 -18.84 3.37
#